data_AF-A0A4Y8C6C5-F1
#
_entry.id   AF-A0A4Y8C6C5-F1
#
_cell.length_a   1.000
_cell.length_b   1.000
_cell.length_c   1.000
_cell.angle_alpha   90.00
_cell.angle_beta   90.00
_cell.angle_gamma   90.00
#
_symmetry.space_group_name_H-M   'P 1'
#
loop_
_entity.id
_entity.type
_entity.pdbx_description
1 polymer ?
#
loop_
_entity_poly.entity_id
_entity_poly.type
_entity_poly.pdbx_seq_one_letter_code
_entity_poly.pdbx_strand_id
1 'polypeptide(L)' 'VDTTIPMTRTYTVKSGDSLYKIAKNYNISVDEIREFNKIAKNHLSINQKLIIPIKENKNANKNNYTKVVSR' A
#
# COMPACT_ATOMS: atom_id res chain seq x y z
N VAL A 1 -10.20 -18.36 15.43
CA VAL A 1 -9.46 -17.07 15.53
C VAL A 1 -9.20 -16.61 14.11
N ASP A 2 -9.84 -15.53 13.68
CA ASP A 2 -9.77 -15.06 12.30
C ASP A 2 -8.56 -14.14 12.17
N THR A 3 -7.39 -14.70 11.87
CA THR A 3 -6.16 -13.91 11.70
C THR A 3 -6.11 -13.37 10.28
N THR A 4 -6.84 -12.28 10.01
CA THR A 4 -6.69 -11.54 8.76
C THR A 4 -5.33 -10.83 8.77
N ILE A 5 -4.31 -11.45 8.17
CA ILE A 5 -3.05 -10.75 7.90
C ILE A 5 -3.32 -9.61 6.91
N PRO A 6 -3.07 -8.34 7.27
CA PRO A 6 -3.26 -7.25 6.33
C PRO A 6 -2.29 -7.45 5.16
N MET A 7 -2.84 -7.67 3.97
CA MET A 7 -2.02 -7.80 2.77
C MET A 7 -1.36 -6.46 2.50
N THR A 8 -0.04 -6.42 2.44
CA THR A 8 0.72 -5.19 2.19
C THR A 8 1.59 -5.33 0.95
N ARG A 9 1.80 -4.23 0.22
CA ARG A 9 2.69 -4.15 -0.93
C ARG A 9 3.74 -3.07 -0.69
N THR A 10 5.00 -3.38 -1.00
CA THR A 10 6.06 -2.36 -1.01
C THR A 10 6.05 -1.61 -2.34
N TYR A 11 6.00 -0.29 -2.28
CA TYR A 11 6.11 0.62 -3.42
C TYR A 11 7.36 1.49 -3.30
N THR A 12 8.11 1.65 -4.37
CA THR A 12 9.27 2.55 -4.42
C THR A 12 8.87 3.84 -5.11
N VAL A 13 8.95 4.96 -4.39
CA VAL A 13 8.62 6.30 -4.89
C VAL A 13 9.52 6.69 -6.05
N LYS A 14 8.93 7.19 -7.12
CA LYS A 14 9.59 7.71 -8.31
C LYS A 14 9.49 9.24 -8.37
N SER A 15 10.31 9.85 -9.22
CA SER A 15 10.24 11.29 -9.47
C SER A 15 8.85 11.66 -10.01
N GLY A 16 8.23 12.70 -9.43
CA GLY A 16 6.89 13.17 -9.81
C GLY A 16 5.71 12.45 -9.11
N ASP A 17 6.00 11.48 -8.24
CA ASP A 17 4.98 10.86 -7.39
C ASP A 17 4.52 11.77 -6.26
N SER A 18 3.31 11.54 -5.81
CA SER A 18 2.75 12.15 -4.60
C SER A 18 1.96 11.10 -3.84
N LEU A 19 1.84 11.28 -2.52
CA LEU A 19 1.00 10.40 -1.70
C LEU A 19 -0.42 10.28 -2.26
N TYR A 20 -0.97 11.38 -2.79
CA TYR A 20 -2.30 11.40 -3.41
C TYR A 20 -2.40 10.51 -4.65
N LYS A 21 -1.44 10.60 -5.59
CA LYS A 21 -1.41 9.75 -6.79
C LYS A 21 -1.28 8.27 -6.42
N ILE A 22 -0.41 7.96 -5.46
CA ILE A 22 -0.19 6.58 -4.99
C ILE A 22 -1.47 6.06 -4.31
N ALA A 23 -2.04 6.81 -3.37
CA ALA A 23 -3.28 6.48 -2.67
C ALA A 23 -4.43 6.20 -3.64
N LYS A 24 -4.62 7.07 -4.64
CA LYS A 24 -5.64 6.89 -5.68
C LYS A 24 -5.43 5.62 -6.49
N ASN A 25 -4.18 5.32 -6.87
CA ASN A 25 -3.84 4.12 -7.65
C ASN A 25 -4.09 2.82 -6.89
N TYR A 26 -3.92 2.84 -5.56
CA TYR A 26 -4.15 1.68 -4.69
C TYR A 26 -5.51 1.68 -4.00
N ASN A 27 -6.37 2.65 -4.33
CA ASN A 27 -7.71 2.81 -3.76
C ASN A 27 -7.73 2.85 -2.21
N ILE A 28 -6.74 3.51 -1.62
CA ILE A 28 -6.62 3.74 -0.17
C ILE A 28 -6.53 5.23 0.12
N SER A 29 -6.62 5.61 1.39
CA SER A 29 -6.47 7.02 1.79
C SER A 29 -4.99 7.39 1.98
N VAL A 30 -4.67 8.67 1.80
CA VAL A 30 -3.33 9.21 2.07
C VAL A 30 -2.94 8.98 3.53
N ASP A 31 -3.88 9.17 4.45
CA ASP A 31 -3.64 8.97 5.88
C ASP A 31 -3.27 7.53 6.22
N GLU A 32 -3.85 6.54 5.53
CA GLU A 32 -3.49 5.13 5.73
C GLU A 32 -2.05 4.85 5.30
N ILE A 33 -1.61 5.41 4.17
CA ILE A 33 -0.20 5.32 3.75
C ILE A 33 0.69 5.95 4.81
N ARG A 34 0.28 7.09 5.36
CA ARG A 34 1.06 7.81 6.38
C ARG A 34 1.17 7.03 7.68
N GLU A 35 0.08 6.46 8.16
CA GLU A 35 0.05 5.64 9.37
C GLU A 35 0.94 4.40 9.22
N PHE A 36 0.82 3.67 8.10
CA PHE A 36 1.63 2.48 7.85
C PHE A 36 3.12 2.77 7.71
N ASN A 37 3.49 3.97 7.24
CA ASN A 37 4.89 4.35 7.00
C ASN A 37 5.45 5.33 8.04
N LYS A 38 4.66 5.69 9.07
CA LYS A 38 5.01 6.70 10.08
C LYS A 38 5.44 8.05 9.49
N ILE A 39 4.75 8.49 8.43
CA ILE A 39 5.07 9.72 7.71
C ILE A 39 4.25 10.88 8.28
N ALA A 40 4.94 11.82 8.94
CA ALA A 40 4.31 12.97 9.58
C ALA A 40 3.98 14.14 8.62
N LYS A 41 4.63 14.22 7.45
CA LYS A 41 4.46 15.33 6.47
C LYS A 41 4.31 14.78 5.06
N ASN A 42 3.75 15.55 4.14
CA ASN A 42 3.58 15.16 2.74
C ASN A 42 4.89 15.08 1.92
N HIS A 43 6.05 15.00 2.58
CA HIS A 43 7.34 14.91 1.92
C HIS A 43 7.64 13.45 1.59
N LEU A 44 7.74 13.15 0.29
CA LEU A 44 8.23 11.89 -0.22
C LEU A 44 9.60 12.08 -0.87
N SER A 45 10.54 11.21 -0.53
CA SER A 45 11.85 11.15 -1.18
C SER A 45 11.83 10.15 -2.33
N ILE A 46 12.53 10.46 -3.43
CA ILE A 46 12.75 9.50 -4.52
C ILE A 46 13.47 8.27 -3.97
N ASN A 47 13.09 7.08 -4.43
CA ASN A 47 13.54 5.76 -3.93
C ASN A 47 13.10 5.41 -2.50
N GLN A 48 12.27 6.25 -1.86
CA GLN A 48 11.66 5.88 -0.59
C GLN A 48 10.75 4.67 -0.77
N LYS A 49 10.88 3.69 0.13
CA LYS A 49 10.00 2.52 0.18
C LYS A 49 8.77 2.87 1.03
N LEU A 50 7.60 2.63 0.48
CA LEU A 50 6.31 2.78 1.13
C LEU A 50 5.61 1.43 1.25
N ILE A 51 5.13 1.13 2.45
CA ILE A 51 4.23 0.02 2.74
C ILE A 51 2.81 0.48 2.43
N ILE A 52 2.19 -0.16 1.45
CA ILE A 52 0.84 0.14 1.00
C ILE A 52 -0.08 -0.98 1.50
N PRO A 53 -1.02 -0.69 2.41
CA PRO A 53 -2.04 -1.66 2.78
C PRO A 53 -2.96 -1.92 1.58
N ILE A 54 -3.11 -3.19 1.20
CA ILE A 54 -4.06 -3.60 0.18
C ILE A 54 -5.37 -3.88 0.90
N LYS A 55 -6.34 -3.00 0.73
CA LYS A 55 -7.73 -3.31 1.04
C LYS A 55 -8.27 -4.14 -0.12
N GLU A 56 -8.67 -5.38 0.14
CA GLU A 56 -9.41 -6.14 -0.85
C GLU A 56 -10.68 -5.35 -1.19
N ASN A 57 -10.71 -4.77 -2.39
CA ASN A 57 -11.94 -4.23 -2.91
C ASN A 57 -12.85 -5.44 -3.14
N LYS A 58 -13.86 -5.62 -2.27
CA LYS A 58 -14.81 -6.74 -2.31
C LYS A 58 -15.56 -6.87 -3.65
N ASN A 59 -15.34 -5.98 -4.62
CA ASN A 59 -15.97 -5.98 -5.94
C ASN A 59 -15.00 -5.97 -7.14
N ALA A 60 -13.67 -5.98 -6.97
CA ALA A 60 -12.74 -5.99 -8.11
C ALA A 60 -12.04 -7.35 -8.26
N ASN A 61 -12.69 -8.25 -8.99
CA ASN A 61 -12.13 -9.38 -9.75
C ASN A 61 -11.11 -10.31 -9.03
N LYS A 62 -11.56 -11.56 -8.80
CA LYS A 62 -10.87 -12.70 -8.17
C LYS A 62 -9.64 -13.24 -8.96
N ASN A 63 -8.61 -12.44 -9.18
CA ASN A 63 -7.40 -12.92 -9.86
C ASN A 63 -6.15 -12.86 -8.96
N ASN A 64 -6.05 -13.87 -8.10
CA ASN A 64 -4.83 -14.55 -7.64
C ASN A 64 -3.71 -13.69 -7.00
N TYR A 65 -3.78 -13.49 -5.68
CA TYR A 65 -2.60 -13.22 -4.87
C TYR A 65 -2.49 -14.12 -3.62
N THR A 66 -2.52 -15.43 -3.84
CA THR A 66 -1.91 -16.40 -2.92
C THR A 66 -0.42 -16.54 -3.27
N LYS A 67 0.42 -15.60 -2.82
CA LYS A 67 1.87 -15.86 -2.82
C LYS A 67 2.18 -16.68 -1.56
N VAL A 68 2.14 -18.00 -1.76
CA VAL A 68 2.86 -19.02 -1.00
C VAL A 68 3.91 -18.43 -0.05
N VAL A 69 3.63 -18.48 1.26
CA VAL A 69 4.68 -18.43 2.27
C VAL A 69 5.31 -19.81 2.33
N SER A 70 6.28 -20.05 1.44
CA SER A 70 7.16 -21.22 1.55
C SER A 70 7.99 -21.07 2.83
N ARG A 71 7.79 -21.99 3.78
CA ARG A 71 8.84 -22.42 4.72
C ARG A 71 9.35 -23.77 4.24
#